data_AF-A0AAD7QAL0-F1
#
_entry.id   AF-A0AAD7QAL0-F1
#
_cell.length_a   1.000
_cell.length_b   1.000
_cell.length_c   1.000
_cell.angle_alpha   90.00
_cell.angle_beta   90.00
_cell.angle_gamma   90.00
#
_symmetry.space_group_name_H-M   'P 1'
#
loop_
_entity.id
_entity.type
_entity.pdbx_description
1 polymer ?
#
loop_
_entity_poly.entity_id
_entity_poly.type
_entity_poly.pdbx_seq_one_letter_code
_entity_poly.pdbx_strand_id
1 'polypeptide(L)'
;QAENMGSKTIVVLSAFVILLASFFLQLCNGIPQETLMQICFFTQSEETCEQILRSDPRTSSADLPLLSLISIEQTIKQAKENYDSFSQLHKSAGEAKVKDALTKCLTMYKTSIDKLN
;
A
#
# COMPACT_ATOMS: atom_id res chain seq x y z
N GLN A 1 49.72 -26.55 -9.72
CA GLN A 1 48.78 -26.34 -8.59
C GLN A 1 48.06 -24.99 -8.61
N ALA A 2 48.46 -24.02 -9.47
CA ALA A 2 47.77 -22.73 -9.62
C ALA A 2 46.47 -22.79 -10.46
N GLU A 3 46.35 -23.73 -11.40
CA GLU A 3 45.17 -23.88 -12.28
C GLU A 3 43.88 -24.26 -11.52
N ASN A 4 44.01 -24.99 -10.41
CA ASN A 4 42.88 -25.44 -9.59
C ASN A 4 42.31 -24.30 -8.69
N MET A 5 43.08 -23.23 -8.47
CA MET A 5 42.65 -22.11 -7.62
C MET A 5 41.83 -21.08 -8.40
N GLY A 6 42.16 -20.85 -9.69
CA GLY A 6 41.38 -20.00 -10.59
C GLY A 6 40.00 -20.57 -10.89
N SER A 7 39.90 -21.89 -11.12
CA SER A 7 38.63 -22.57 -11.40
C SER A 7 37.65 -22.49 -10.22
N LYS A 8 38.11 -22.72 -8.99
CA LYS A 8 37.27 -22.60 -7.78
C LYS A 8 36.78 -21.17 -7.55
N THR A 9 37.62 -20.18 -7.83
CA THR A 9 37.26 -18.75 -7.68
C THR A 9 36.18 -18.34 -8.69
N ILE A 10 36.28 -18.81 -9.94
CA ILE A 10 35.26 -18.56 -10.98
C ILE A 10 33.92 -19.22 -10.63
N VAL A 11 33.94 -20.45 -10.12
CA VAL A 11 32.71 -21.16 -9.72
C VAL A 11 32.02 -20.46 -8.54
N VAL A 12 32.79 -19.97 -7.55
CA VAL A 12 32.24 -19.24 -6.41
C VAL A 12 31.63 -17.90 -6.83
N LEU A 13 32.31 -17.14 -7.69
CA LEU A 13 31.77 -15.89 -8.24
C LEU A 13 30.49 -16.11 -9.06
N SER A 14 30.50 -17.15 -9.91
CA SER A 14 29.31 -17.57 -10.67
C SER A 14 28.14 -17.91 -9.75
N ALA A 15 28.36 -18.70 -8.71
CA ALA A 15 27.31 -19.07 -7.74
C ALA A 15 26.76 -17.84 -7.01
N PHE A 16 27.63 -16.89 -6.63
CA PHE A 16 27.21 -15.66 -5.96
C PHE A 16 26.34 -14.77 -6.86
N VAL A 17 26.70 -14.63 -8.15
CA VAL A 17 25.90 -13.89 -9.14
C VAL A 17 24.55 -14.56 -9.36
N ILE A 18 24.48 -15.89 -9.42
CA ILE A 18 23.22 -16.64 -9.57
C ILE A 18 22.32 -16.45 -8.34
N LEU A 19 22.89 -16.47 -7.12
CA LEU A 19 22.15 -16.24 -5.89
C LEU A 19 21.59 -14.82 -5.82
N LEU A 20 22.38 -13.81 -6.20
CA LEU A 20 21.91 -12.42 -6.29
C LEU A 20 20.81 -12.27 -7.32
N ALA A 21 20.97 -12.82 -8.52
CA ALA A 21 19.95 -12.78 -9.57
C ALA A 21 18.63 -13.45 -9.12
N SER A 22 18.73 -14.58 -8.42
CA SER A 22 17.56 -15.31 -7.89
C SER A 22 16.79 -14.47 -6.84
N PHE A 23 17.51 -13.74 -6.00
CA PHE A 23 16.93 -12.81 -5.03
C PHE A 23 16.19 -11.64 -5.73
N PHE A 24 16.78 -11.08 -6.79
CA PHE A 24 16.13 -10.00 -7.57
C PHE A 24 14.88 -10.48 -8.32
N LEU A 25 14.88 -11.72 -8.84
CA LEU A 25 13.71 -12.29 -9.52
C LEU A 25 12.51 -12.47 -8.59
N GLN A 26 12.73 -12.70 -7.29
CA GLN A 26 11.64 -12.79 -6.31
C GLN A 26 10.94 -11.46 -6.05
N LEU A 27 11.66 -10.32 -6.18
CA LEU A 27 11.08 -8.98 -6.01
C LEU A 27 10.21 -8.53 -7.21
N CYS A 28 10.31 -9.19 -8.36
CA CYS A 28 9.60 -8.81 -9.58
C CYS A 28 8.25 -9.53 -9.79
N ASN A 29 7.79 -10.35 -8.85
CA ASN A 29 6.54 -11.11 -8.99
C ASN A 29 5.29 -10.32 -8.53
N GLY A 30 5.25 -9.01 -8.81
CA GLY A 30 4.03 -8.23 -8.59
C GLY A 30 2.90 -8.68 -9.53
N ILE A 31 1.66 -8.31 -9.20
CA ILE A 31 0.57 -8.55 -10.14
C ILE A 31 0.82 -7.80 -11.45
N PRO A 32 0.40 -8.38 -12.60
CA PRO A 32 0.49 -7.67 -13.86
C PRO A 32 -0.36 -6.39 -13.85
N GLN A 33 0.09 -5.37 -14.59
CA GLN A 33 -0.56 -4.05 -14.65
C GLN A 33 -2.01 -4.15 -15.14
N GLU A 34 -2.30 -5.08 -16.05
CA GLU A 34 -3.65 -5.39 -16.53
C GLU A 34 -4.56 -5.96 -15.44
N THR A 35 -4.01 -6.73 -14.50
CA THR A 35 -4.76 -7.24 -13.36
C THR A 35 -5.10 -6.10 -12.40
N LEU A 36 -4.17 -5.16 -12.18
CA LEU A 36 -4.43 -3.94 -11.38
C LEU A 36 -5.55 -3.10 -12.00
N MET A 37 -5.48 -2.84 -13.32
CA MET A 37 -6.53 -2.10 -14.03
C MET A 37 -7.88 -2.80 -13.95
N GLN A 38 -7.90 -4.13 -14.10
CA GLN A 38 -9.12 -4.91 -13.98
C GLN A 38 -9.72 -4.83 -12.56
N ILE A 39 -8.91 -4.87 -11.52
CA ILE A 39 -9.37 -4.68 -10.14
C ILE A 39 -10.01 -3.29 -10.00
N CYS A 40 -9.36 -2.24 -10.49
CA CYS A 40 -9.88 -0.87 -10.39
C CYS A 40 -11.15 -0.64 -11.20
N PHE A 41 -11.29 -1.27 -12.37
CA PHE A 41 -12.50 -1.25 -13.19
C PHE A 41 -13.74 -1.78 -12.43
N PHE A 42 -13.56 -2.74 -11.52
CA PHE A 42 -14.66 -3.27 -10.70
C PHE A 42 -15.03 -2.42 -9.48
N THR A 43 -14.30 -1.33 -9.22
CA THR A 43 -14.62 -0.40 -8.13
C THR A 43 -15.63 0.66 -8.58
N GLN A 44 -16.19 1.40 -7.61
CA GLN A 44 -17.10 2.52 -7.93
C GLN A 44 -16.41 3.67 -8.67
N SER A 45 -15.09 3.79 -8.55
CA SER A 45 -14.30 4.81 -9.22
C SER A 45 -12.93 4.25 -9.58
N GLU A 46 -12.80 3.87 -10.85
CA GLU A 46 -11.56 3.33 -11.43
C GLU A 46 -10.38 4.29 -11.22
N GLU A 47 -10.57 5.58 -11.55
CA GLU A 47 -9.55 6.62 -11.38
C GLU A 47 -9.07 6.73 -9.92
N THR A 48 -10.02 6.76 -8.96
CA THR A 48 -9.69 6.87 -7.54
C THR A 48 -8.94 5.63 -7.07
N CYS A 49 -9.35 4.44 -7.50
CA CYS A 49 -8.66 3.19 -7.17
C CYS A 49 -7.21 3.22 -7.67
N GLU A 50 -7.00 3.57 -8.94
CA GLU A 50 -5.65 3.63 -9.50
C GLU A 50 -4.78 4.65 -8.78
N GLN A 51 -5.32 5.85 -8.53
CA GLN A 51 -4.60 6.89 -7.83
C GLN A 51 -4.19 6.45 -6.41
N ILE A 52 -5.12 5.84 -5.66
CA ILE A 52 -4.85 5.39 -4.28
C ILE A 52 -3.82 4.27 -4.27
N LEU A 53 -3.98 3.24 -5.10
CA LEU A 53 -3.06 2.10 -5.10
C LEU A 53 -1.66 2.51 -5.59
N ARG A 54 -1.56 3.31 -6.65
CA ARG A 54 -0.27 3.79 -7.16
C ARG A 54 0.43 4.79 -6.23
N SER A 55 -0.27 5.36 -5.25
CA SER A 55 0.35 6.21 -4.24
C SER A 55 1.26 5.44 -3.28
N ASP A 56 1.11 4.11 -3.18
CA ASP A 56 1.99 3.24 -2.40
C ASP A 56 3.07 2.62 -3.28
N PRO A 57 4.37 2.82 -3.00
CA PRO A 57 5.45 2.27 -3.81
C PRO A 57 5.47 0.73 -3.82
N ARG A 58 4.92 0.07 -2.79
CA ARG A 58 4.87 -1.40 -2.71
C ARG A 58 3.92 -2.02 -3.72
N THR A 59 2.97 -1.24 -4.28
CA THR A 59 2.02 -1.71 -5.29
C THR A 59 2.70 -2.32 -6.51
N SER A 60 3.87 -1.80 -6.90
CA SER A 60 4.63 -2.29 -8.04
C SER A 60 5.10 -3.74 -7.91
N SER A 61 5.30 -4.23 -6.69
CA SER A 61 5.74 -5.59 -6.38
C SER A 61 4.68 -6.38 -5.61
N ALA A 62 3.46 -5.86 -5.48
CA ALA A 62 2.43 -6.44 -4.66
C ALA A 62 1.76 -7.63 -5.36
N ASP A 63 1.66 -8.75 -4.65
CA ASP A 63 0.68 -9.78 -4.96
C ASP A 63 -0.73 -9.35 -4.46
N LEU A 64 -1.76 -10.13 -4.76
CA LEU A 64 -3.13 -9.79 -4.35
C LEU A 64 -3.30 -9.63 -2.83
N PRO A 65 -2.73 -10.51 -1.97
CA PRO A 65 -2.73 -10.29 -0.52
C PRO A 65 -2.09 -8.96 -0.10
N LEU A 66 -0.89 -8.64 -0.57
CA LEU A 66 -0.23 -7.36 -0.23
C LEU A 66 -1.02 -6.17 -0.76
N LEU A 67 -1.59 -6.25 -1.96
CA LEU A 67 -2.43 -5.19 -2.53
C LEU A 67 -3.69 -4.95 -1.70
N SER A 68 -4.29 -6.01 -1.13
CA SER A 68 -5.43 -5.89 -0.22
C SER A 68 -5.05 -5.15 1.07
N LEU A 69 -3.87 -5.44 1.64
CA LEU A 69 -3.36 -4.75 2.81
C LEU A 69 -3.07 -3.28 2.52
N ILE A 70 -2.43 -2.99 1.38
CA ILE A 70 -2.21 -1.61 0.92
C ILE A 70 -3.54 -0.86 0.83
N SER A 71 -4.59 -1.49 0.27
CA SER A 71 -5.92 -0.88 0.15
C SER A 71 -6.53 -0.52 1.51
N ILE A 72 -6.41 -1.42 2.49
CA ILE A 72 -6.88 -1.21 3.87
C ILE A 72 -6.08 -0.10 4.55
N GLU A 73 -4.75 -0.13 4.46
CA GLU A 73 -3.86 0.87 5.04
C GLU A 73 -4.14 2.28 4.49
N GLN A 74 -4.34 2.41 3.17
CA GLN A 74 -4.73 3.68 2.55
C GLN A 74 -6.10 4.16 3.03
N THR A 75 -7.06 3.25 3.20
CA THR A 75 -8.39 3.57 3.75
C THR A 75 -8.28 4.08 5.19
N ILE A 76 -7.49 3.42 6.04
CA ILE A 76 -7.22 3.85 7.43
C ILE A 76 -6.55 5.22 7.44
N LYS A 77 -5.56 5.44 6.58
CA LYS A 77 -4.85 6.71 6.45
C LYS A 77 -5.83 7.84 6.12
N GLN A 78 -6.64 7.68 5.07
CA GLN A 78 -7.63 8.69 4.70
C GLN A 78 -8.67 8.92 5.81
N ALA A 79 -9.11 7.85 6.48
CA ALA A 79 -10.06 7.96 7.58
C ALA A 79 -9.49 8.77 8.77
N LYS A 80 -8.20 8.59 9.09
CA LYS A 80 -7.49 9.38 10.11
C LYS A 80 -7.37 10.85 9.70
N GLU A 81 -6.96 11.13 8.46
CA GLU A 81 -6.87 12.49 7.94
C GLU A 81 -8.23 13.23 7.98
N ASN A 82 -9.31 12.53 7.64
CA ASN A 82 -10.66 13.07 7.72
C ASN A 82 -11.11 13.28 9.17
N TYR A 83 -10.81 12.35 10.08
CA TYR A 83 -11.07 12.50 11.51
C TYR A 83 -10.38 13.75 12.07
N ASP A 84 -9.09 13.94 11.76
CA ASP A 84 -8.32 15.09 12.24
C ASP A 84 -8.86 16.40 11.68
N SER A 85 -9.18 16.43 10.38
CA SER A 85 -9.79 17.60 9.73
C SER A 85 -11.13 17.96 10.36
N PHE A 86 -12.00 16.98 10.60
CA PHE A 86 -13.29 17.20 11.23
C PHE A 86 -13.18 17.57 12.71
N SER A 87 -12.15 17.09 13.40
CA SER A 87 -11.85 17.47 14.78
C SER A 87 -11.47 18.94 14.87
N GLN A 88 -10.67 19.43 13.91
CA GLN A 88 -10.35 20.85 13.80
C GLN A 88 -11.59 21.71 13.51
N LEU A 89 -12.41 21.31 12.53
CA LEU A 89 -13.68 22.00 12.23
C LEU A 89 -14.62 22.02 13.43
N HIS A 90 -14.69 20.93 14.20
CA HIS A 90 -15.56 20.84 15.37
C HIS A 90 -15.13 21.84 16.46
N LYS A 91 -13.82 22.02 16.66
CA LYS A 91 -13.28 22.98 17.62
C LYS A 91 -13.60 24.42 17.23
N SER A 92 -13.58 24.76 15.94
CA SER A 92 -13.86 26.12 15.45
C SER A 92 -15.34 26.42 15.21
N ALA A 93 -16.22 25.42 15.22
CA ALA A 93 -17.64 25.61 14.93
C ALA A 93 -18.36 26.42 16.03
N GLY A 94 -18.96 27.55 15.65
CA GLY A 94 -19.79 28.37 16.54
C GLY A 94 -21.24 27.88 16.66
N GLU A 95 -21.78 27.29 15.60
CA GLU A 95 -23.16 26.82 15.55
C GLU A 95 -23.31 25.41 16.17
N ALA A 96 -24.23 25.27 17.12
CA ALA A 96 -24.49 24.00 17.81
C ALA A 96 -24.85 22.86 16.83
N LYS A 97 -25.70 23.16 15.83
CA LYS A 97 -26.12 22.18 14.82
C LYS A 97 -24.92 21.64 14.00
N VAL A 98 -23.95 22.50 13.71
CA VAL A 98 -22.72 22.10 12.99
C VAL A 98 -21.84 21.24 13.89
N LYS A 99 -21.70 21.58 15.18
CA LYS A 99 -20.98 20.74 16.16
C LYS A 99 -21.60 19.36 16.30
N ASP A 100 -22.92 19.25 16.37
CA ASP A 100 -23.61 17.97 16.47
C ASP A 100 -23.38 17.10 15.23
N ALA A 101 -23.43 17.70 14.03
CA ALA A 101 -23.13 17.00 12.79
C ALA A 101 -21.68 16.48 12.77
N LEU A 102 -20.71 17.33 13.14
CA LEU A 102 -19.30 16.95 13.19
C LEU A 102 -19.02 15.88 14.24
N THR A 103 -19.70 15.90 15.39
CA THR A 103 -19.61 14.85 16.41
C THR A 103 -20.02 13.48 15.85
N LYS A 104 -21.08 13.42 15.03
CA LYS A 104 -21.50 12.19 14.35
C LYS A 104 -20.44 11.73 13.36
N CYS A 105 -19.90 12.63 12.54
CA CYS A 105 -18.82 12.29 11.61
C CYS A 105 -17.58 11.75 12.34
N LEU A 106 -17.14 12.40 13.43
CA LEU A 106 -16.03 11.95 14.26
C LEU A 106 -16.26 10.54 14.82
N THR A 107 -17.48 10.26 15.28
CA THR A 107 -17.86 8.93 15.78
C THR A 107 -17.79 7.87 14.67
N MET A 108 -18.29 8.21 13.48
CA MET A 108 -18.23 7.30 12.32
C MET A 108 -16.80 7.01 11.89
N TYR A 109 -15.95 8.03 11.73
CA TYR A 109 -14.56 7.84 11.34
C TYR A 109 -13.76 7.07 12.40
N LYS A 110 -13.96 7.38 13.68
CA LYS A 110 -13.36 6.59 14.77
C LYS A 110 -13.77 5.12 14.68
N THR A 111 -15.06 4.84 14.51
CA THR A 111 -15.56 3.47 14.36
C THR A 111 -14.98 2.77 13.15
N SER A 112 -14.86 3.45 12.00
CA SER A 112 -14.24 2.88 10.80
C SER A 112 -12.77 2.56 11.01
N ILE A 113 -12.00 3.45 11.66
CA ILE A 113 -10.60 3.22 12.01
C ILE A 113 -10.48 2.00 12.94
N ASP A 114 -11.31 1.92 13.97
CA ASP A 114 -11.28 0.83 14.96
C ASP A 114 -11.66 -0.53 14.35
N LYS A 115 -12.46 -0.56 13.28
CA LYS A 115 -12.85 -1.80 12.57
C LYS A 115 -11.84 -2.28 11.52
N LEU A 116 -11.04 -1.35 11.00
CA LEU A 116 -10.06 -1.63 9.94
C LEU A 116 -8.66 -1.95 10.49
N ASN A 117 -8.36 -1.56 11.74
CA ASN A 117 -7.19 -2.05 12.47
C ASN A 117 -7.43 -3.44 13.06
#